data_AF-A0A101XJE6-F1
#
_entry.id   AF-A0A101XJE6-F1
#
_cell.length_a   1.000
_cell.length_b   1.000
_cell.length_c   1.000
_cell.angle_alpha   90.00
_cell.angle_beta   90.00
_cell.angle_gamma   90.00
#
_symmetry.space_group_name_H-M   'P 1'
#
loop_
_entity.id
_entity.type
_entity.pdbx_description
1 polymer ?
#
loop_
_entity_poly.entity_id
_entity_poly.type
_entity_poly.pdbx_seq_one_letter_code
_entity_poly.pdbx_strand_id
1 'polypeptide(L)'
;MGMFKDLGDEDYRTLMRRIDVLQGDVKEAICKYLELGMIVDTKGKAYVTLNGTLILQDSPLAPELIRSGIGMEVSGAVVLPSFFSWIYWIKPLCPDLEGEFIDVLPMRVFGIGAAPYAELGGVEEGLAGLVKSIGFYIVGSVKDVLLRSWIMDGLTFDENVDMIVIADNETIAHKYVDTRSSIHVGLSSMERYAQYGFDRLMLVHPFLSRQYHAEVVSKIISRKVISTAGYAALIMDDYEINGIIMYKWPLINYMLSRSLNVMQRNMQLKKFITG
;
A
#
# COMPACT_ATOMS: atom_id res chain seq x y z
N MET A 1 17.41 -4.55 18.54
CA MET A 1 16.79 -5.37 17.46
C MET A 1 15.96 -6.55 17.98
N GLY A 2 15.83 -6.77 19.30
CA GLY A 2 14.99 -7.82 19.89
C GLY A 2 13.58 -7.40 20.32
N MET A 3 13.23 -6.11 20.28
CA MET A 3 11.97 -5.58 20.84
C MET A 3 10.77 -5.66 19.89
N PHE A 4 10.97 -6.14 18.65
CA PHE A 4 9.91 -6.27 17.64
C PHE A 4 9.56 -7.73 17.32
N LYS A 5 10.26 -8.71 17.91
CA LYS A 5 9.93 -10.13 17.74
C LYS A 5 8.72 -10.56 18.58
N ASP A 6 8.48 -9.90 19.71
CA ASP A 6 7.39 -10.27 20.64
C ASP A 6 6.01 -9.69 20.25
N LEU A 7 5.93 -8.91 19.17
CA LEU A 7 4.67 -8.33 18.67
C LEU A 7 4.04 -9.12 17.51
N GLY A 8 4.64 -10.26 17.14
CA GLY A 8 4.24 -11.05 15.98
C GLY A 8 3.30 -12.24 16.25
N ASP A 9 3.05 -12.57 17.53
CA ASP A 9 2.33 -13.79 17.94
C ASP A 9 1.05 -13.49 18.75
N GLU A 10 0.50 -12.28 18.64
CA GLU A 10 -0.84 -12.06 19.16
C GLU A 10 -1.83 -12.87 18.32
N ASP A 11 -2.43 -13.90 18.92
CA ASP A 11 -3.47 -14.73 18.29
C ASP A 11 -4.47 -13.79 17.61
N TYR A 12 -4.59 -13.87 16.29
CA TYR A 12 -5.48 -13.05 15.48
C TYR A 12 -6.93 -13.05 16.03
N ARG A 13 -7.33 -14.11 16.75
CA ARG A 13 -8.59 -14.19 17.49
C ARG A 13 -8.71 -13.17 18.62
N THR A 14 -7.62 -12.90 19.32
CA THR A 14 -7.54 -11.86 20.36
C THR A 14 -7.71 -10.48 19.75
N LEU A 15 -7.02 -10.19 18.65
CA LEU A 15 -7.19 -8.93 17.91
C LEU A 15 -8.63 -8.76 17.42
N MET A 16 -9.21 -9.79 16.79
CA MET A 16 -10.60 -9.75 16.34
C MET A 16 -11.59 -9.51 17.48
N ARG A 17 -11.40 -10.16 18.64
CA ARG A 17 -12.25 -9.93 19.82
C ARG A 17 -12.15 -8.50 20.33
N ARG A 18 -10.94 -7.93 20.37
CA ARG A 18 -10.73 -6.53 20.78
C ARG A 18 -11.40 -5.55 19.81
N ILE A 19 -11.30 -5.81 18.51
CA ILE A 19 -11.95 -4.98 17.49
C ILE A 19 -13.49 -5.13 17.54
N ASP A 20 -13.99 -6.32 17.82
CA ASP A 20 -15.43 -6.57 17.84
C ASP A 20 -16.15 -5.80 18.95
N VAL A 21 -15.48 -5.61 20.10
CA VAL A 21 -15.99 -4.86 21.25
C VAL A 21 -15.78 -3.34 21.16
N LEU A 22 -15.08 -2.85 20.13
CA LEU A 22 -14.95 -1.42 19.91
C LEU A 22 -16.31 -0.77 19.66
N GLN A 23 -16.49 0.43 20.20
CA GLN A 23 -17.70 1.23 19.97
C GLN A 23 -17.74 1.82 18.55
N GLY A 24 -18.97 2.05 18.07
CA GLY A 24 -19.34 2.36 16.69
C GLY A 24 -18.30 3.15 15.89
N ASP A 25 -18.07 4.41 16.26
CA ASP A 25 -17.23 5.34 15.50
C ASP A 25 -15.77 4.84 15.30
N VAL A 26 -15.19 4.18 16.30
CA VAL A 26 -13.79 3.72 16.24
C VAL A 26 -13.69 2.44 15.40
N LYS A 27 -14.65 1.52 15.56
CA LYS A 27 -14.73 0.31 14.73
C LYS A 27 -14.96 0.67 13.26
N GLU A 28 -15.88 1.58 13.00
CA GLU A 28 -16.17 2.08 11.66
C GLU A 28 -14.94 2.75 11.02
N ALA A 29 -14.23 3.60 11.76
CA ALA A 29 -13.02 4.23 11.25
C ALA A 29 -11.93 3.22 10.89
N ILE A 30 -11.65 2.23 11.74
CA ILE A 30 -10.67 1.17 11.45
C ILE A 30 -11.06 0.36 10.21
N CYS A 31 -12.33 -0.05 10.14
CA CYS A 31 -12.86 -0.77 9.00
C CYS A 31 -12.71 0.03 7.71
N LYS A 32 -13.11 1.30 7.74
CA LYS A 32 -12.97 2.23 6.62
C LYS A 32 -11.51 2.39 6.20
N TYR A 33 -10.58 2.48 7.16
CA TYR A 33 -9.15 2.60 6.83
C TYR A 33 -8.61 1.38 6.11
N LEU A 34 -8.99 0.19 6.56
CA LEU A 34 -8.47 -1.07 6.04
C LEU A 34 -9.11 -1.47 4.71
N GLU A 35 -10.42 -1.27 4.57
CA GLU A 35 -11.14 -1.55 3.33
C GLU A 35 -10.78 -0.59 2.20
N LEU A 36 -10.50 0.67 2.54
CA LEU A 36 -10.07 1.66 1.57
C LEU A 36 -8.54 1.70 1.40
N GLY A 37 -7.78 1.20 2.36
CA GLY A 37 -6.34 1.40 2.43
C GLY A 37 -5.96 2.88 2.64
N MET A 38 -6.80 3.68 3.29
CA MET A 38 -6.64 5.14 3.39
C MET A 38 -6.94 5.61 4.80
N ILE A 39 -6.22 6.63 5.29
CA ILE A 39 -6.59 7.28 6.54
C ILE A 39 -7.55 8.41 6.20
N VAL A 40 -8.75 8.32 6.74
CA VAL A 40 -9.87 9.20 6.37
C VAL A 40 -10.26 10.21 7.44
N ASP A 41 -9.55 10.20 8.57
CA ASP A 41 -9.71 11.21 9.60
C ASP A 41 -8.84 12.42 9.27
N THR A 42 -9.44 13.61 9.34
CA THR A 42 -8.81 14.87 8.94
C THR A 42 -7.96 15.49 10.06
N LYS A 43 -7.97 14.91 11.26
CA LYS A 43 -7.21 15.43 12.42
C LYS A 43 -5.92 14.64 12.66
N GLY A 44 -4.84 15.39 12.88
CA GLY A 44 -3.54 14.86 13.27
C GLY A 44 -2.60 14.57 12.08
N LYS A 45 -1.67 13.64 12.30
CA LYS A 45 -0.70 13.19 11.29
C LYS A 45 -0.67 11.68 11.23
N ALA A 46 -0.62 11.14 10.03
CA ALA A 46 -0.44 9.72 9.79
C ALA A 46 0.95 9.45 9.22
N TYR A 47 1.54 8.37 9.70
CA TYR A 47 2.76 7.82 9.17
C TYR A 47 2.62 6.31 9.01
N VAL A 48 3.39 5.75 8.11
CA VAL A 48 3.35 4.32 7.83
C VAL A 48 4.77 3.80 7.63
N THR A 49 5.03 2.56 8.02
CA THR A 49 6.25 1.87 7.62
C THR A 49 5.97 1.05 6.35
N LEU A 50 7.02 0.65 5.63
CA LEU A 50 6.82 -0.15 4.41
C LEU A 50 6.20 -1.54 4.65
N ASN A 51 6.10 -2.04 5.90
CA ASN A 51 5.38 -3.28 6.24
C ASN A 51 3.93 -3.03 6.69
N GLY A 52 3.45 -1.80 6.59
CA GLY A 52 2.05 -1.48 6.86
C GLY A 52 1.73 -1.22 8.33
N THR A 53 2.74 -0.99 9.19
CA THR A 53 2.49 -0.46 10.54
C THR A 53 2.03 0.98 10.42
N LEU A 54 0.87 1.28 11.00
CA LEU A 54 0.28 2.62 11.01
C LEU A 54 0.66 3.32 12.32
N ILE A 55 1.06 4.58 12.21
CA ILE A 55 1.38 5.44 13.35
C ILE A 55 0.54 6.70 13.22
N LEU A 56 -0.30 6.95 14.22
CA LEU A 56 -1.17 8.12 14.27
C LEU A 56 -0.73 9.04 15.41
N GLN A 57 -0.44 10.30 15.06
CA GLN A 57 -0.11 11.35 16.00
C GLN A 57 -1.28 12.33 16.10
N ASP A 58 -1.66 12.70 17.33
CA ASP A 58 -2.78 13.62 17.61
C ASP A 58 -4.14 13.13 17.06
N SER A 59 -4.32 11.81 16.90
CA SER A 59 -5.59 11.25 16.42
C SER A 59 -6.61 11.15 17.56
N PRO A 60 -7.88 11.54 17.32
CA PRO A 60 -8.95 11.38 18.30
C PRO A 60 -9.27 9.90 18.61
N LEU A 61 -8.85 8.97 17.76
CA LEU A 61 -9.02 7.53 17.98
C LEU A 61 -8.02 6.95 18.99
N ALA A 62 -6.90 7.65 19.23
CA ALA A 62 -5.78 7.12 20.01
C ALA A 62 -6.16 6.64 21.43
N PRO A 63 -6.95 7.39 22.24
CA PRO A 63 -7.28 6.95 23.60
C PRO A 63 -8.03 5.62 23.63
N GLU A 64 -8.96 5.40 22.70
CA GLU A 64 -9.74 4.17 22.63
C GLU A 64 -8.91 3.00 22.08
N LEU A 65 -8.11 3.23 21.05
CA LEU A 65 -7.20 2.21 20.50
C LEU A 65 -6.21 1.69 21.55
N ILE A 66 -5.67 2.59 22.39
CA ILE A 66 -4.75 2.24 23.48
C ILE A 66 -5.49 1.51 24.60
N ARG A 67 -6.62 2.04 25.08
CA ARG A 67 -7.41 1.44 26.16
C ARG A 67 -7.91 0.02 25.80
N SER A 68 -8.26 -0.20 24.55
CA SER A 68 -8.75 -1.49 24.04
C SER A 68 -7.61 -2.46 23.71
N GLY A 69 -6.34 -2.06 23.91
CA GLY A 69 -5.16 -2.89 23.64
C GLY A 69 -4.94 -3.18 22.16
N ILE A 70 -5.51 -2.40 21.25
CA ILE A 70 -5.35 -2.55 19.79
C ILE A 70 -4.12 -1.78 19.31
N GLY A 71 -3.83 -0.64 19.95
CA GLY A 71 -2.66 0.17 19.70
C GLY A 71 -1.77 0.33 20.92
N MET A 72 -0.52 0.67 20.66
CA MET A 72 0.48 0.95 21.70
C MET A 72 0.83 2.41 21.67
N GLU A 73 0.96 3.02 22.85
CA GLU A 73 1.48 4.38 22.96
C GLU A 73 3.00 4.39 22.86
N VAL A 74 3.54 5.18 21.93
CA VAL A 74 4.98 5.41 21.78
C VAL A 74 5.21 6.88 21.53
N SER A 75 5.86 7.56 22.48
CA SER A 75 6.24 8.98 22.37
C SER A 75 5.07 9.91 21.96
N GLY A 76 3.89 9.70 22.53
CA GLY A 76 2.69 10.51 22.25
C GLY A 76 1.99 10.19 20.91
N ALA A 77 2.37 9.11 20.23
CA ALA A 77 1.66 8.56 19.08
C ALA A 77 1.06 7.19 19.42
N VAL A 78 -0.02 6.81 18.75
CA VAL A 78 -0.53 5.45 18.77
C VAL A 78 0.03 4.66 17.59
N VAL A 79 0.60 3.50 17.88
CA VAL A 79 1.19 2.59 16.90
C VAL A 79 0.29 1.37 16.76
N LEU A 80 -0.06 1.03 15.52
CA LEU A 80 -0.84 -0.14 15.13
C LEU A 80 0.05 -1.06 14.27
N PRO A 81 0.74 -2.04 14.89
CA PRO A 81 1.68 -2.92 14.20
C PRO A 81 1.01 -3.70 13.07
N SER A 82 1.64 -3.67 11.89
CA SER A 82 1.16 -4.39 10.70
C SER A 82 -0.31 -4.11 10.36
N PHE A 83 -0.82 -2.92 10.71
CA PHE A 83 -2.22 -2.53 10.56
C PHE A 83 -2.85 -2.98 9.23
N PHE A 84 -2.21 -2.66 8.10
CA PHE A 84 -2.76 -2.98 6.78
C PHE A 84 -2.80 -4.47 6.42
N SER A 85 -2.18 -5.35 7.22
CA SER A 85 -2.34 -6.81 7.09
C SER A 85 -3.58 -7.33 7.85
N TRP A 86 -4.24 -6.52 8.67
CA TRP A 86 -5.39 -6.95 9.45
C TRP A 86 -6.64 -7.18 8.59
N ILE A 87 -6.71 -6.57 7.40
CA ILE A 87 -7.90 -6.60 6.53
C ILE A 87 -8.44 -8.01 6.28
N TYR A 88 -7.57 -9.01 6.18
CA TYR A 88 -7.96 -10.41 5.99
C TYR A 88 -8.83 -10.97 7.12
N TRP A 89 -8.60 -10.50 8.35
CA TRP A 89 -9.23 -10.99 9.57
C TRP A 89 -10.44 -10.15 9.98
N ILE A 90 -10.35 -8.85 9.77
CA ILE A 90 -11.32 -7.87 10.26
C ILE A 90 -12.46 -7.61 9.28
N LYS A 91 -12.28 -7.89 7.99
CA LYS A 91 -13.32 -7.68 6.96
C LYS A 91 -14.70 -8.28 7.32
N PRO A 92 -14.81 -9.50 7.88
CA PRO A 92 -16.11 -10.05 8.28
C PRO A 92 -16.79 -9.27 9.42
N LEU A 93 -16.07 -8.42 10.15
CA LEU A 93 -16.57 -7.61 11.25
C LEU A 93 -16.97 -6.19 10.81
N CYS A 94 -16.67 -5.83 9.56
CA CYS A 94 -16.87 -4.47 9.05
C CYS A 94 -18.26 -4.30 8.44
N PRO A 95 -18.94 -3.18 8.73
CA PRO A 95 -20.16 -2.83 8.03
C PRO A 95 -19.86 -2.52 6.56
N ASP A 96 -20.84 -2.71 5.68
CA ASP A 96 -20.74 -2.24 4.30
C ASP A 96 -20.54 -0.71 4.31
N LEU A 97 -19.46 -0.25 3.68
CA LEU A 97 -19.20 1.18 3.57
C LEU A 97 -20.17 1.82 2.57
N GLU A 98 -21.04 2.71 3.05
CA GLU A 98 -21.85 3.58 2.19
C GLU A 98 -21.00 4.75 1.66
N GLY A 99 -21.26 5.11 0.40
CA GLY A 99 -20.39 5.97 -0.39
C GLY A 99 -20.48 7.45 0.00
N GLU A 100 -19.45 7.93 0.69
CA GLU A 100 -19.14 9.36 0.76
C GLU A 100 -17.78 9.63 0.10
N PHE A 101 -17.59 10.85 -0.40
CA PHE A 101 -16.28 11.34 -0.79
C PHE A 101 -15.48 11.62 0.47
N ILE A 102 -14.23 11.19 0.49
CA ILE A 102 -13.45 11.17 1.72
C ILE A 102 -12.15 11.94 1.52
N ASP A 103 -11.92 12.91 2.40
CA ASP A 103 -10.63 13.61 2.45
C ASP A 103 -9.58 12.66 3.02
N VAL A 104 -8.48 12.50 2.28
CA VAL A 104 -7.46 11.50 2.56
C VAL A 104 -6.30 12.15 3.30
N LEU A 105 -6.03 11.69 4.51
CA LEU A 105 -4.85 12.09 5.26
C LEU A 105 -3.61 11.35 4.70
N PRO A 106 -2.64 12.07 4.10
CA PRO A 106 -1.45 11.43 3.55
C PRO A 106 -0.61 10.76 4.65
N MET A 107 -0.19 9.51 4.39
CA MET A 107 0.68 8.75 5.28
C MET A 107 2.14 8.96 4.87
N ARG A 108 2.93 9.61 5.71
CA ARG A 108 4.38 9.75 5.45
C ARG A 108 5.09 8.45 5.78
N VAL A 109 5.92 7.96 4.87
CA VAL A 109 6.64 6.71 5.11
C VAL A 109 7.85 6.95 6.02
N PHE A 110 7.94 6.22 7.12
CA PHE A 110 9.09 6.27 8.05
C PHE A 110 10.18 5.28 7.67
N GLY A 111 11.42 5.62 8.08
CA GLY A 111 12.56 4.72 7.96
C GLY A 111 13.13 4.59 6.55
N ILE A 112 12.78 5.53 5.66
CA ILE A 112 13.36 5.65 4.32
C ILE A 112 14.55 6.59 4.40
N GLY A 113 15.74 6.08 4.04
CA GLY A 113 16.91 6.91 3.77
C GLY A 113 16.86 7.49 2.36
N ALA A 114 17.73 8.46 2.07
CA ALA A 114 17.87 8.99 0.73
C ALA A 114 18.34 7.88 -0.24
N ALA A 115 17.72 7.80 -1.41
CA ALA A 115 18.10 6.85 -2.46
C ALA A 115 18.54 7.61 -3.72
N PRO A 116 19.83 7.50 -4.13
CA PRO A 116 20.35 8.24 -5.28
C PRO A 116 19.84 7.61 -6.58
N TYR A 117 18.85 8.22 -7.22
CA TYR A 117 18.23 7.63 -8.41
C TYR A 117 18.93 8.06 -9.70
N ALA A 118 19.51 9.26 -9.74
CA ALA A 118 20.19 9.78 -10.93
C ALA A 118 21.43 8.94 -11.30
N GLU A 119 22.17 8.46 -10.30
CA GLU A 119 23.35 7.60 -10.49
C GLU A 119 22.97 6.15 -10.84
N LEU A 120 21.75 5.73 -10.48
CA LEU A 120 21.26 4.38 -10.69
C LEU A 120 20.55 4.19 -12.03
N GLY A 121 20.40 5.24 -12.83
CA GLY A 121 19.83 5.18 -14.17
C GLY A 121 18.37 5.61 -14.29
N GLY A 122 17.77 6.13 -13.22
CA GLY A 122 16.38 6.60 -13.23
C GLY A 122 15.68 6.43 -11.89
N VAL A 123 14.47 7.00 -11.80
CA VAL A 123 13.64 6.97 -10.58
C VAL A 123 13.20 5.54 -10.26
N GLU A 124 12.91 4.74 -11.28
CA GLU A 124 12.53 3.33 -11.13
C GLU A 124 13.67 2.51 -10.54
N GLU A 125 14.91 2.70 -11.02
CA GLU A 125 16.11 2.06 -10.50
C GLU A 125 16.40 2.49 -9.05
N GLY A 126 16.25 3.78 -8.74
CA GLY A 126 16.37 4.30 -7.37
C GLY A 126 15.34 3.69 -6.41
N LEU A 127 14.07 3.62 -6.82
CA LEU A 127 13.01 3.02 -6.02
C LEU A 127 13.23 1.51 -5.82
N ALA A 128 13.66 0.79 -6.85
CA ALA A 128 14.00 -0.63 -6.74
C ALA A 128 15.17 -0.85 -5.78
N GLY A 129 16.21 -0.01 -5.86
CA GLY A 129 17.34 -0.03 -4.93
C GLY A 129 16.90 0.16 -3.49
N LEU A 130 16.03 1.15 -3.24
CA LEU A 130 15.43 1.38 -1.92
C LEU A 130 14.68 0.13 -1.42
N VAL A 131 13.77 -0.42 -2.21
CA VAL A 131 12.96 -1.59 -1.83
C VAL A 131 13.85 -2.80 -1.52
N LYS A 132 14.88 -3.07 -2.35
CA LYS A 132 15.85 -4.15 -2.10
C LYS A 132 16.62 -3.96 -0.79
N SER A 133 17.04 -2.72 -0.48
CA SER A 133 17.84 -2.43 0.71
C SER A 133 17.11 -2.66 2.03
N ILE A 134 15.79 -2.45 2.04
CA ILE A 134 14.96 -2.56 3.25
C ILE A 134 14.60 -4.01 3.55
N GLY A 135 14.57 -4.88 2.53
CA GLY A 135 14.35 -6.32 2.68
C GLY A 135 12.89 -6.73 2.98
N PHE A 136 11.98 -5.77 3.19
CA PHE A 136 10.54 -6.00 3.30
C PHE A 136 9.74 -4.93 2.55
N TYR A 137 8.60 -5.31 1.98
CA TYR A 137 7.73 -4.38 1.26
C TYR A 137 6.27 -4.85 1.21
N ILE A 138 5.39 -4.02 1.78
CA ILE A 138 3.92 -4.07 1.80
C ILE A 138 3.33 -5.33 2.42
N VAL A 139 3.58 -6.47 1.79
CA VAL A 139 3.05 -7.77 2.17
C VAL A 139 4.06 -8.59 2.98
N GLY A 140 5.37 -8.39 2.77
CA GLY A 140 6.35 -9.29 3.38
C GLY A 140 7.77 -9.13 2.89
N SER A 141 8.57 -10.18 3.03
CA SER A 141 10.02 -10.14 2.73
C SER A 141 10.26 -10.06 1.23
N VAL A 142 11.10 -9.13 0.79
CA VAL A 142 11.46 -8.97 -0.63
C VAL A 142 12.35 -10.14 -1.06
N LYS A 143 11.93 -10.85 -2.12
CA LYS A 143 12.69 -11.94 -2.74
C LYS A 143 13.45 -11.44 -3.96
N ASP A 144 12.79 -10.63 -4.79
CA ASP A 144 13.40 -10.01 -5.95
C ASP A 144 12.64 -8.74 -6.35
N VAL A 145 13.30 -7.89 -7.14
CA VAL A 145 12.67 -6.75 -7.81
C VAL A 145 13.16 -6.72 -9.26
N LEU A 146 12.21 -6.86 -10.18
CA LEU A 146 12.40 -6.83 -11.62
C LEU A 146 12.02 -5.45 -12.16
N LEU A 147 12.73 -4.98 -13.17
CA LEU A 147 12.52 -3.67 -13.80
C LEU A 147 12.21 -3.82 -15.28
N ARG A 148 11.28 -2.98 -15.77
CA ARG A 148 10.90 -2.86 -17.19
C ARG A 148 10.62 -4.23 -17.84
N SER A 149 9.82 -5.04 -17.14
CA SER A 149 9.51 -6.41 -17.54
C SER A 149 8.34 -6.46 -18.51
N TRP A 150 8.51 -7.10 -19.66
CA TRP A 150 7.44 -7.37 -20.63
C TRP A 150 7.03 -8.85 -20.69
N ILE A 151 7.77 -9.71 -20.01
CA ILE A 151 7.50 -11.14 -19.91
C ILE A 151 7.89 -11.67 -18.53
N MET A 152 7.09 -12.57 -17.97
CA MET A 152 7.39 -13.31 -16.74
C MET A 152 6.80 -14.71 -16.84
N ASP A 153 7.64 -15.75 -16.71
CA ASP A 153 7.21 -17.15 -16.77
C ASP A 153 6.30 -17.51 -17.96
N GLY A 154 6.69 -17.07 -19.16
CA GLY A 154 5.90 -17.30 -20.38
C GLY A 154 4.62 -16.45 -20.51
N LEU A 155 4.26 -15.67 -19.49
CA LEU A 155 3.22 -14.65 -19.59
C LEU A 155 3.79 -13.37 -20.20
N THR A 156 3.29 -13.01 -21.38
CA THR A 156 3.60 -11.74 -22.02
C THR A 156 2.65 -10.65 -21.55
N PHE A 157 3.20 -9.44 -21.45
CA PHE A 157 2.48 -8.21 -21.13
C PHE A 157 2.44 -7.32 -22.38
N ASP A 158 1.28 -6.73 -22.65
CA ASP A 158 1.10 -5.84 -23.82
C ASP A 158 1.81 -4.50 -23.64
N GLU A 159 2.23 -4.17 -22.42
CA GLU A 159 3.13 -3.05 -22.12
C GLU A 159 4.17 -3.47 -21.08
N ASN A 160 5.30 -2.75 -21.03
CA ASN A 160 6.29 -2.93 -19.98
C ASN A 160 5.70 -2.64 -18.60
N VAL A 161 5.99 -3.52 -17.64
CA VAL A 161 5.77 -3.29 -16.22
C VAL A 161 7.00 -2.60 -15.66
N ASP A 162 6.86 -1.36 -15.20
CA ASP A 162 8.01 -0.52 -14.85
C ASP A 162 8.84 -1.14 -13.72
N MET A 163 8.18 -1.65 -12.69
CA MET A 163 8.81 -2.41 -11.60
C MET A 163 7.85 -3.48 -11.09
N ILE A 164 8.38 -4.68 -10.82
CA ILE A 164 7.68 -5.78 -10.16
C ILE A 164 8.46 -6.15 -8.91
N VAL A 165 7.82 -6.02 -7.74
CA VAL A 165 8.36 -6.53 -6.48
C VAL A 165 7.77 -7.91 -6.22
N ILE A 166 8.64 -8.89 -6.02
CA ILE A 166 8.27 -10.24 -5.57
C ILE A 166 8.54 -10.28 -4.06
N ALA A 167 7.47 -10.37 -3.27
CA ALA A 167 7.55 -10.33 -1.81
C ALA A 167 6.78 -11.51 -1.21
N ASP A 168 7.47 -12.35 -0.45
CA ASP A 168 7.02 -13.67 0.00
C ASP A 168 6.34 -14.46 -1.14
N ASN A 169 5.01 -14.56 -1.12
CA ASN A 169 4.22 -15.26 -2.14
C ASN A 169 3.37 -14.30 -2.97
N GLU A 170 3.59 -12.99 -2.95
CA GLU A 170 2.82 -11.98 -3.69
C GLU A 170 3.69 -11.16 -4.65
N THR A 171 3.05 -10.70 -5.73
CA THR A 171 3.62 -9.82 -6.74
C THR A 171 2.97 -8.45 -6.68
N ILE A 172 3.80 -7.41 -6.59
CA ILE A 172 3.35 -6.02 -6.52
C ILE A 172 3.90 -5.32 -7.77
N ALA A 173 3.01 -4.90 -8.67
CA ALA A 173 3.40 -4.18 -9.87
C ALA A 173 3.28 -2.68 -9.65
N HIS A 174 4.33 -1.94 -10.01
CA HIS A 174 4.38 -0.50 -9.92
C HIS A 174 4.38 0.12 -11.31
N LYS A 175 3.57 1.18 -11.44
CA LYS A 175 3.63 2.10 -12.56
C LYS A 175 4.21 3.42 -12.07
N TYR A 176 5.33 3.84 -12.62
CA TYR A 176 5.85 5.19 -12.41
C TYR A 176 5.33 6.10 -13.53
N VAL A 177 4.91 7.30 -13.15
CA VAL A 177 4.51 8.33 -14.10
C VAL A 177 5.08 9.66 -13.64
N ASP A 178 5.97 10.23 -14.45
CA ASP A 178 6.39 11.61 -14.28
C ASP A 178 5.39 12.55 -14.95
N THR A 179 4.49 13.10 -14.15
CA THR A 179 3.43 14.01 -14.60
C THR A 179 3.95 15.42 -14.88
N ARG A 180 5.22 15.71 -14.58
CA ARG A 180 5.90 16.94 -15.03
C ARG A 180 6.24 16.87 -16.52
N SER A 181 6.34 15.66 -17.08
CA SER A 181 6.68 15.43 -18.50
C SER A 181 5.56 14.73 -19.28
N SER A 182 4.55 14.18 -18.62
CA SER A 182 3.43 13.46 -19.23
C SER A 182 2.07 14.05 -18.85
N ILE A 183 1.16 14.10 -19.83
CA ILE A 183 -0.26 14.48 -19.62
C ILE A 183 -1.11 13.30 -19.09
N HIS A 184 -0.61 12.07 -19.15
CA HIS A 184 -1.36 10.88 -18.76
C HIS A 184 -1.08 10.52 -17.30
N VAL A 185 -2.14 10.28 -16.53
CA VAL A 185 -2.06 9.95 -15.10
C VAL A 185 -1.69 8.49 -14.79
N GLY A 186 -1.51 7.64 -15.80
CA GLY A 186 -1.15 6.21 -15.64
C GLY A 186 -2.31 5.24 -15.35
N LEU A 187 -3.55 5.73 -15.22
CA LEU A 187 -4.69 4.88 -14.83
C LEU A 187 -4.99 3.75 -15.82
N SER A 188 -4.82 3.98 -17.13
CA SER A 188 -5.00 2.93 -18.14
C SER A 188 -3.94 1.82 -18.05
N SER A 189 -2.71 2.17 -17.67
CA SER A 189 -1.69 1.14 -17.40
C SER A 189 -2.02 0.35 -16.14
N MET A 190 -2.52 1.02 -15.11
CA MET A 190 -2.98 0.34 -13.88
C MET A 190 -4.11 -0.65 -14.18
N GLU A 191 -5.04 -0.29 -15.07
CA GLU A 191 -6.11 -1.20 -15.50
C GLU A 191 -5.56 -2.42 -16.23
N ARG A 192 -4.54 -2.25 -17.09
CA ARG A 192 -3.86 -3.36 -17.76
C ARG A 192 -3.07 -4.23 -16.79
N TYR A 193 -2.30 -3.65 -15.88
CA TYR A 193 -1.58 -4.39 -14.84
C TYR A 193 -2.55 -5.20 -13.96
N ALA A 194 -3.75 -4.67 -13.68
CA ALA A 194 -4.80 -5.42 -12.99
C ALA A 194 -5.22 -6.69 -13.76
N GLN A 195 -5.28 -6.62 -15.10
CA GLN A 195 -5.60 -7.79 -15.94
C GLN A 195 -4.43 -8.79 -16.06
N TYR A 196 -3.19 -8.35 -15.83
CA TYR A 196 -2.03 -9.24 -15.93
C TYR A 196 -1.94 -10.28 -14.81
N GLY A 197 -2.71 -10.12 -13.73
CA GLY A 197 -2.80 -11.09 -12.64
C GLY A 197 -1.87 -10.79 -11.47
N PHE A 198 -1.30 -9.59 -11.38
CA PHE A 198 -0.55 -9.17 -10.18
C PHE A 198 -1.45 -9.10 -8.96
N ASP A 199 -0.89 -9.43 -7.79
CA ASP A 199 -1.63 -9.44 -6.53
C ASP A 199 -1.96 -8.04 -6.06
N ARG A 200 -1.03 -7.11 -6.24
CA ARG A 200 -1.19 -5.72 -5.85
C ARG A 200 -0.63 -4.81 -6.92
N LEU A 201 -1.19 -3.61 -6.96
CA LEU A 201 -0.82 -2.60 -7.93
C LEU A 201 -0.50 -1.31 -7.18
N MET A 202 0.53 -0.59 -7.61
CA MET A 202 0.91 0.69 -7.05
C MET A 202 1.15 1.71 -8.16
N LEU A 203 0.44 2.83 -8.12
CA LEU A 203 0.76 3.98 -8.96
C LEU A 203 1.69 4.92 -8.19
N VAL A 204 2.79 5.32 -8.82
CA VAL A 204 3.83 6.16 -8.20
C VAL A 204 4.06 7.41 -9.03
N HIS A 205 3.91 8.58 -8.41
CA HIS A 205 4.14 9.89 -9.04
C HIS A 205 5.24 10.68 -8.30
N PRO A 206 5.88 11.67 -8.93
CA PRO A 206 6.58 12.71 -8.18
C PRO A 206 5.57 13.51 -7.32
N PHE A 207 6.02 14.04 -6.19
CA PHE A 207 5.20 14.92 -5.38
C PHE A 207 4.99 16.27 -6.08
N LEU A 208 3.72 16.67 -6.25
CA LEU A 208 3.34 17.94 -6.87
C LEU A 208 2.59 18.84 -5.90
N SER A 209 1.37 18.43 -5.53
CA SER A 209 0.52 19.16 -4.59
C SER A 209 -0.51 18.21 -3.98
N ARG A 210 -0.99 18.52 -2.77
CA ARG A 210 -2.01 17.69 -2.10
C ARG A 210 -3.31 17.60 -2.91
N GLN A 211 -3.74 18.69 -3.53
CA GLN A 211 -4.95 18.72 -4.35
C GLN A 211 -4.83 17.78 -5.56
N TYR A 212 -3.69 17.81 -6.25
CA TYR A 212 -3.44 16.92 -7.38
C TYR A 212 -3.52 15.45 -6.95
N HIS A 213 -2.85 15.11 -5.84
CA HIS A 213 -2.86 13.74 -5.33
C HIS A 213 -4.25 13.28 -4.87
N ALA A 214 -5.04 14.16 -4.25
CA ALA A 214 -6.44 13.87 -3.88
C ALA A 214 -7.31 13.58 -5.13
N GLU A 215 -7.14 14.34 -6.21
CA GLU A 215 -7.85 14.08 -7.47
C GLU A 215 -7.46 12.74 -8.11
N VAL A 216 -6.18 12.36 -8.06
CA VAL A 216 -5.72 11.06 -8.56
C VAL A 216 -6.31 9.92 -7.73
N VAL A 217 -6.31 10.04 -6.41
CA VAL A 217 -6.95 9.04 -5.53
C VAL A 217 -8.43 8.90 -5.84
N SER A 218 -9.15 10.02 -5.99
CA SER A 218 -10.57 10.02 -6.36
C SER A 218 -10.83 9.27 -7.68
N LYS A 219 -9.95 9.46 -8.68
CA LYS A 219 -10.03 8.74 -9.96
C LYS A 219 -9.71 7.23 -9.82
N ILE A 220 -8.82 6.84 -8.91
CA ILE A 220 -8.51 5.43 -8.63
C ILE A 220 -9.72 4.76 -7.97
N ILE A 221 -10.25 5.33 -6.89
CA ILE A 221 -11.34 4.71 -6.11
C ILE A 221 -12.64 4.60 -6.91
N SER A 222 -12.91 5.55 -7.82
CA SER A 222 -14.11 5.54 -8.66
C SER A 222 -14.06 4.50 -9.79
N ARG A 223 -12.89 3.91 -10.08
CA ARG A 223 -12.71 2.92 -11.15
C ARG A 223 -12.67 1.52 -10.57
N LYS A 224 -13.75 0.77 -10.77
CA LYS A 224 -13.93 -0.60 -10.25
C LYS A 224 -12.75 -1.56 -10.51
N VAL A 225 -12.08 -1.44 -11.64
CA VAL A 225 -10.94 -2.33 -12.02
C VAL A 225 -9.71 -2.07 -11.14
N ILE A 226 -9.48 -0.82 -10.75
CA ILE A 226 -8.26 -0.39 -10.04
C ILE A 226 -8.54 0.22 -8.68
N SER A 227 -9.76 0.12 -8.15
CA SER A 227 -10.14 0.70 -6.85
C SER A 227 -9.32 0.15 -5.68
N THR A 228 -8.70 -1.02 -5.85
CA THR A 228 -7.80 -1.66 -4.88
C THR A 228 -6.34 -1.26 -5.05
N ALA A 229 -5.97 -0.55 -6.13
CA ALA A 229 -4.61 -0.09 -6.35
C ALA A 229 -4.16 0.91 -5.29
N GLY A 230 -2.89 0.82 -4.90
CA GLY A 230 -2.22 1.81 -4.06
C GLY A 230 -1.83 3.05 -4.85
N TYR A 231 -1.58 4.13 -4.12
CA TYR A 231 -1.06 5.37 -4.66
C TYR A 231 -0.03 6.00 -3.73
N ALA A 232 1.15 6.26 -4.28
CA ALA A 232 2.26 6.89 -3.57
C ALA A 232 2.84 8.06 -4.37
N ALA A 233 3.32 9.06 -3.65
CA ALA A 233 4.11 10.16 -4.19
C ALA A 233 5.54 10.07 -3.66
N LEU A 234 6.51 10.31 -4.53
CA LEU A 234 7.93 10.40 -4.18
C LEU A 234 8.29 11.87 -3.92
N ILE A 235 8.83 12.14 -2.74
CA ILE A 235 9.50 13.41 -2.45
C ILE A 235 10.92 13.25 -2.99
N MET A 236 11.27 14.03 -4.01
CA MET A 236 12.54 13.91 -4.71
C MET A 236 13.13 15.29 -4.98
N ASP A 237 14.45 15.34 -5.12
CA ASP A 237 15.15 16.42 -5.78
C ASP A 237 15.73 15.94 -7.12
N ASP A 238 16.71 16.64 -7.67
CA ASP A 238 17.32 16.34 -8.97
C ASP A 238 18.17 15.05 -8.95
N TYR A 239 18.50 14.50 -7.78
CA TYR A 239 19.44 13.38 -7.63
C TYR A 239 18.91 12.23 -6.76
N GLU A 240 18.09 12.54 -5.76
CA GLU A 240 17.71 11.60 -4.70
C GLU A 240 16.19 11.53 -4.46
N ILE A 241 15.74 10.34 -4.06
CA ILE A 241 14.43 10.13 -3.44
C ILE A 241 14.61 10.37 -1.94
N ASN A 242 14.03 11.47 -1.45
CA ASN A 242 14.14 11.94 -0.07
C ASN A 242 13.00 11.46 0.84
N GLY A 243 11.95 10.89 0.25
CA GLY A 243 10.86 10.33 1.02
C GLY A 243 9.71 9.81 0.16
N ILE A 244 8.79 9.10 0.81
CA ILE A 244 7.59 8.57 0.17
C ILE A 244 6.38 9.03 1.00
N ILE A 245 5.33 9.44 0.30
CA ILE A 245 4.01 9.70 0.89
C ILE A 245 3.05 8.70 0.28
N MET A 246 2.46 7.83 1.10
CA MET A 246 1.37 6.96 0.67
C MET A 246 0.04 7.65 0.91
N TYR A 247 -0.71 7.87 -0.16
CA TYR A 247 -2.08 8.35 -0.09
C TYR A 247 -3.06 7.19 -0.01
N LYS A 248 -2.72 6.06 -0.63
CA LYS A 248 -3.52 4.84 -0.56
C LYS A 248 -2.60 3.62 -0.49
N TRP A 249 -2.80 2.79 0.52
CA TRP A 249 -2.20 1.47 0.64
C TRP A 249 -2.80 0.51 -0.41
N PRO A 250 -2.00 -0.30 -1.09
CA PRO A 250 -2.50 -1.22 -2.10
C PRO A 250 -3.15 -2.43 -1.41
N LEU A 251 -4.32 -2.80 -1.88
CA LEU A 251 -5.04 -3.98 -1.44
C LEU A 251 -4.91 -5.08 -2.50
N ILE A 252 -5.39 -6.28 -2.18
CA ILE A 252 -5.46 -7.36 -3.18
C ILE A 252 -6.28 -6.88 -4.37
N ASN A 253 -5.70 -7.08 -5.55
CA ASN A 253 -6.29 -6.81 -6.83
C ASN A 253 -7.68 -7.46 -6.94
N TYR A 254 -8.69 -6.59 -6.94
CA TYR A 254 -10.10 -6.99 -7.00
C TYR A 254 -10.42 -7.90 -8.20
N MET A 255 -9.71 -7.75 -9.32
CA MET A 255 -9.94 -8.53 -10.54
C MET A 255 -9.69 -10.03 -10.35
N LEU A 256 -8.84 -10.42 -9.40
CA LEU A 256 -8.57 -11.83 -9.08
C LEU A 256 -9.83 -12.59 -8.65
N SER A 257 -10.76 -11.90 -7.98
CA SER A 257 -12.04 -12.48 -7.54
C SER A 257 -13.15 -12.40 -8.58
N ARG A 258 -12.93 -11.68 -9.70
CA ARG A 258 -13.98 -11.34 -10.68
C ARG A 258 -13.73 -11.89 -12.07
N SER A 259 -12.50 -12.26 -12.41
CA SER A 259 -12.13 -12.77 -13.72
C SER A 259 -11.32 -14.05 -13.59
N LEU A 260 -11.86 -15.14 -14.14
CA LEU A 260 -11.17 -16.44 -14.18
C LEU A 260 -9.84 -16.36 -14.93
N ASN A 261 -9.77 -15.57 -16.01
CA ASN A 261 -8.54 -15.37 -16.76
C ASN A 261 -7.46 -14.69 -15.90
N VAL A 262 -7.82 -13.62 -15.20
CA VAL A 262 -6.87 -12.90 -14.32
C VAL A 262 -6.41 -13.81 -13.17
N MET A 263 -7.32 -14.59 -12.59
CA MET A 263 -6.98 -15.59 -11.57
C MET A 263 -6.03 -16.68 -12.11
N GLN A 264 -6.27 -17.19 -13.31
CA GLN A 264 -5.39 -18.19 -13.94
C GLN A 264 -3.99 -17.64 -14.20
N ARG A 265 -3.89 -16.40 -14.69
CA ARG A 265 -2.60 -15.71 -14.86
C ARG A 265 -1.89 -15.54 -13.52
N ASN A 266 -2.60 -15.11 -12.47
CA ASN A 266 -2.04 -15.03 -11.13
C ASN A 266 -1.50 -16.38 -10.64
N MET A 267 -2.26 -17.46 -10.80
CA MET A 267 -1.80 -18.81 -10.43
C MET A 267 -0.52 -19.23 -11.17
N GLN A 268 -0.35 -18.83 -12.43
CA GLN A 268 0.90 -19.05 -13.17
C GLN A 268 2.05 -18.23 -12.56
N LEU A 269 1.83 -16.94 -12.31
CA LEU A 269 2.83 -16.09 -11.63
C LEU A 269 3.23 -16.64 -10.26
N LYS A 270 2.29 -17.21 -9.49
CA LYS A 270 2.58 -17.86 -8.21
C LYS A 270 3.53 -19.05 -8.37
N LYS A 271 3.27 -19.92 -9.34
CA LYS A 271 4.11 -21.10 -9.59
C LYS A 271 5.56 -20.71 -9.88
N PHE A 272 5.78 -19.61 -10.59
CA PHE A 272 7.11 -19.10 -10.87
C PHE A 272 7.85 -18.66 -9.61
N ILE A 273 7.18 -17.96 -8.69
CA ILE A 273 7.84 -17.37 -7.52
C ILE A 273 7.92 -18.31 -6.32
N THR A 274 7.11 -19.38 -6.28
CA THR A 274 7.15 -20.40 -5.23
C THR A 274 7.85 -21.70 -5.66
N GLY A 275 8.23 -21.80 -6.93
CA GLY A 275 8.89 -22.97 -7.54
C GLY A 275 10.40 -23.01 -7.33
#